data_AF-A0A520D503-F1
#
_entry.id   AF-A0A520D503-F1
#
_cell.length_a   1.000
_cell.length_b   1.000
_cell.length_c   1.000
_cell.angle_alpha   90.00
_cell.angle_beta   90.00
_cell.angle_gamma   90.00
#
_symmetry.space_group_name_H-M   'P 1'
#
loop_
_entity.id
_entity.type
_entity.pdbx_description
1 polymer ?
#
loop_
_entity_poly.entity_id
_entity_poly.type
_entity_poly.pdbx_seq_one_letter_code
_entity_poly.pdbx_strand_id
1 'polypeptide(L)'
;MKKLLDIENWNRKDHFMFFNSFEEPFFGVTVDMDCTIAYQNAKHLGVSFFQYYLHKSLAAANSVEAFRYRIIDNQVWAYDQVNASAVINRPDGTFGFSYIEFEQKFEDFNKNASVEIDKIKNGTGLKTAGSGENVIHCSALPTINFTSLSHARNYSYKDSCPKFS
;
A
#
# COMPACT_ATOMS: atom_id res chain seq x y z
N MET A 1 7.17 10.58 -11.07
CA MET A 1 6.59 11.93 -11.19
C MET A 1 5.07 11.84 -10.98
N LYS A 2 4.35 12.96 -11.01
CA LYS A 2 2.88 12.99 -10.98
C LYS A 2 2.34 14.00 -11.99
N LYS A 3 1.16 13.73 -12.51
CA LYS A 3 0.44 14.59 -13.46
C LYS A 3 -0.93 14.93 -12.89
N LEU A 4 -1.36 16.17 -13.10
CA LEU A 4 -2.73 16.57 -12.77
C LEU A 4 -3.68 15.86 -13.73
N LEU A 5 -4.72 15.22 -13.19
CA LEU A 5 -5.74 14.55 -14.00
C LEU A 5 -6.73 15.61 -14.53
N ASP A 6 -7.06 15.52 -15.82
CA ASP A 6 -8.11 16.35 -16.40
C ASP A 6 -9.48 15.81 -15.99
N ILE A 7 -10.02 16.38 -14.91
CA ILE A 7 -11.32 16.01 -14.35
C ILE A 7 -12.46 16.28 -15.33
N GLU A 8 -12.36 17.32 -16.17
CA GLU A 8 -13.47 17.70 -17.05
C GLU A 8 -13.72 16.67 -18.16
N ASN A 9 -12.65 16.01 -18.62
CA ASN A 9 -12.72 14.95 -19.64
C ASN A 9 -12.63 13.53 -19.06
N TRP A 10 -12.66 13.37 -17.74
CA TRP A 10 -12.56 12.07 -17.09
C TRP A 10 -13.91 11.37 -17.01
N ASN A 11 -14.01 10.14 -17.52
CA ASN A 11 -15.25 9.34 -17.49
C ASN A 11 -15.78 9.06 -16.06
N ARG A 12 -14.97 9.27 -15.02
CA ARG A 12 -15.39 9.12 -13.61
C ARG A 12 -15.59 10.46 -12.89
N LYS A 13 -15.68 11.59 -13.60
CA LYS A 13 -15.91 12.93 -13.04
C LYS A 13 -17.05 12.93 -12.01
N ASP A 14 -18.25 12.55 -12.44
CA ASP A 14 -19.45 12.61 -11.58
C ASP A 14 -19.35 11.65 -10.40
N HIS A 15 -18.78 10.46 -10.63
CA HIS A 15 -18.54 9.47 -9.59
C HIS A 15 -17.59 10.02 -8.52
N PHE A 16 -16.48 10.65 -8.95
CA PHE A 16 -15.53 11.27 -8.05
C PHE A 16 -16.17 12.41 -7.26
N MET A 17 -16.90 13.32 -7.92
CA MET A 17 -17.56 14.44 -7.24
C MET A 17 -18.58 13.96 -6.19
N PHE A 18 -19.35 12.91 -6.51
CA PHE A 18 -20.31 12.32 -5.59
C PHE A 18 -19.62 11.72 -4.36
N PHE A 19 -18.69 10.77 -4.54
CA PHE A 19 -18.06 10.10 -3.41
C PHE A 19 -17.11 11.00 -2.61
N ASN A 20 -16.43 11.95 -3.25
CA ASN A 20 -15.53 12.89 -2.57
C ASN A 20 -16.27 13.86 -1.62
N SER A 21 -17.61 13.90 -1.67
CA SER A 21 -18.43 14.67 -0.72
C SER A 21 -18.70 13.94 0.60
N PHE A 22 -18.39 12.63 0.69
CA PHE A 22 -18.72 11.82 1.87
C PHE A 22 -17.68 12.02 2.99
N GLU A 23 -18.13 11.87 4.24
CA GLU A 23 -17.22 11.79 5.40
C GLU A 23 -16.37 10.51 5.38
N GLU A 24 -16.94 9.41 4.85
CA GLU A 24 -16.25 8.14 4.63
C GLU A 24 -16.40 7.68 3.16
N PRO A 25 -15.49 8.08 2.27
CA PRO A 25 -15.54 7.70 0.85
C PRO A 25 -14.87 6.34 0.57
N PHE A 26 -14.82 5.44 1.55
CA PHE A 26 -14.09 4.18 1.47
C PHE A 26 -15.00 2.98 1.71
N PHE A 27 -14.68 1.86 1.05
CA PHE A 27 -15.25 0.56 1.37
C PHE A 27 -14.14 -0.50 1.35
N GLY A 28 -14.36 -1.61 2.05
CA GLY A 28 -13.46 -2.75 2.11
C GLY A 28 -13.97 -3.92 1.30
N VAL A 29 -13.05 -4.69 0.71
CA VAL A 29 -13.33 -5.98 0.09
C VAL A 29 -12.31 -6.97 0.63
N THR A 30 -12.79 -8.13 1.11
CA THR A 30 -11.94 -9.22 1.58
C THR A 30 -12.23 -10.44 0.71
N VAL A 31 -11.17 -11.07 0.21
CA VAL A 31 -11.23 -12.24 -0.65
C VAL A 31 -10.21 -13.26 -0.18
N ASP A 32 -10.61 -14.53 -0.14
CA ASP A 32 -9.70 -15.63 0.11
C ASP A 32 -8.89 -15.93 -1.15
N MET A 33 -7.56 -15.80 -1.06
CA MET A 33 -6.64 -15.98 -2.17
C MET A 33 -5.81 -17.24 -1.99
N ASP A 34 -5.84 -18.15 -2.98
CA ASP A 34 -4.92 -19.29 -3.01
C ASP A 34 -3.49 -18.83 -3.33
N CYS A 35 -2.64 -18.82 -2.31
CA CYS A 35 -1.25 -18.40 -2.40
C CYS A 35 -0.26 -19.55 -2.63
N THR A 36 -0.73 -20.77 -2.93
CA THR A 36 0.12 -21.98 -2.99
C THR A 36 1.33 -21.81 -3.91
N ILE A 37 1.10 -21.33 -5.15
CA ILE A 37 2.16 -21.13 -6.14
C ILE A 37 3.15 -20.06 -5.69
N ALA A 38 2.64 -18.93 -5.17
CA ALA A 38 3.48 -17.84 -4.68
C ALA A 38 4.37 -18.27 -3.50
N TYR A 39 3.82 -19.06 -2.58
CA TYR A 39 4.54 -19.59 -1.43
C TYR A 39 5.65 -20.58 -1.83
N GLN A 40 5.35 -21.49 -2.77
CA GLN A 40 6.35 -22.42 -3.31
C GLN A 40 7.49 -21.67 -4.02
N ASN A 41 7.17 -20.66 -4.82
CA ASN A 41 8.18 -19.83 -5.47
C ASN A 41 9.06 -19.09 -4.47
N ALA A 42 8.48 -18.48 -3.43
CA ALA A 42 9.26 -17.81 -2.39
C ALA A 42 10.23 -18.78 -1.68
N LYS A 43 9.77 -20.01 -1.39
CA LYS A 43 10.63 -21.07 -0.83
C LYS A 43 11.75 -21.48 -1.78
N HIS A 44 11.44 -21.71 -3.05
CA HIS A 44 12.43 -22.12 -4.05
C HIS A 44 13.52 -21.05 -4.23
N LEU A 45 13.14 -19.78 -4.19
CA LEU A 45 14.06 -18.65 -4.28
C LEU A 45 14.82 -18.36 -2.96
N GLY A 46 14.45 -19.00 -1.85
CA GLY A 46 15.06 -18.76 -0.54
C GLY A 46 14.76 -17.37 0.04
N VAL A 47 13.61 -16.78 -0.30
CA VAL A 47 13.22 -15.42 0.12
C VAL A 47 12.03 -15.41 1.07
N SER A 48 11.85 -14.30 1.78
CA SER A 48 10.69 -14.09 2.64
C SER A 48 9.38 -14.11 1.83
N PHE A 49 8.42 -14.93 2.24
CA PHE A 49 7.10 -14.93 1.63
C PHE A 49 6.42 -13.56 1.77
N PHE A 50 6.64 -12.84 2.87
CA PHE A 50 6.14 -11.48 3.07
C PHE A 50 6.63 -10.52 1.99
N GLN A 51 7.94 -10.47 1.75
CA GLN A 51 8.52 -9.60 0.72
C GLN A 51 8.06 -10.03 -0.68
N TYR A 52 7.91 -11.34 -0.91
CA TYR A 52 7.44 -11.87 -2.19
C TYR A 52 6.00 -11.45 -2.50
N TYR A 53 5.05 -11.69 -1.59
CA TYR A 53 3.66 -11.33 -1.87
C TYR A 53 3.47 -9.80 -1.87
N LEU A 54 4.20 -9.06 -1.03
CA LEU A 54 4.16 -7.60 -1.04
C LEU A 54 4.57 -7.05 -2.42
N HIS A 55 5.63 -7.61 -3.02
CA HIS A 55 6.04 -7.27 -4.39
C HIS A 55 4.93 -7.53 -5.39
N LYS A 56 4.31 -8.72 -5.35
CA LYS A 56 3.25 -9.10 -6.30
C LYS A 56 2.01 -8.21 -6.15
N SER A 57 1.62 -7.88 -4.93
CA SER A 57 0.52 -6.96 -4.64
C SER A 57 0.80 -5.55 -5.17
N LEU A 58 2.02 -5.03 -4.98
CA LEU A 58 2.41 -3.73 -5.51
C LEU A 58 2.52 -3.74 -7.04
N ALA A 59 3.02 -4.81 -7.65
CA ALA A 59 3.09 -4.94 -9.10
C ALA A 59 1.68 -4.93 -9.72
N ALA A 60 0.73 -5.65 -9.10
CA ALA A 60 -0.68 -5.62 -9.51
C ALA A 60 -1.28 -4.22 -9.37
N ALA A 61 -1.08 -3.55 -8.22
CA ALA A 61 -1.55 -2.18 -8.01
C ALA A 61 -0.92 -1.19 -9.00
N ASN A 62 0.38 -1.29 -9.26
CA ASN A 62 1.09 -0.46 -10.24
C ASN A 62 0.65 -0.73 -11.69
N SER A 63 0.06 -1.89 -12.00
CA SER A 63 -0.51 -2.15 -13.33
C SER A 63 -1.87 -1.47 -13.55
N VAL A 64 -2.53 -1.01 -12.49
CA VAL A 64 -3.87 -0.41 -12.52
C VAL A 64 -3.78 1.06 -12.12
N GLU A 65 -4.02 1.96 -13.07
CA GLU A 65 -3.84 3.41 -12.87
C GLU A 65 -4.60 3.98 -11.66
N ALA A 66 -5.80 3.47 -11.39
CA ALA A 66 -6.64 3.95 -10.29
C ALA A 66 -5.98 3.82 -8.91
N PHE A 67 -5.05 2.88 -8.69
CA PHE A 67 -4.31 2.78 -7.42
C PHE A 67 -3.22 3.85 -7.25
N ARG A 68 -2.87 4.54 -8.34
CA ARG A 68 -1.86 5.60 -8.38
C ARG A 68 -2.45 7.01 -8.30
N TYR A 69 -3.77 7.13 -8.14
CA TYR A 69 -4.43 8.42 -7.92
C TYR A 69 -4.30 8.87 -6.46
N ARG A 70 -4.02 10.15 -6.24
CA ARG A 70 -4.09 10.80 -4.92
C ARG A 70 -4.84 12.12 -5.02
N ILE A 71 -5.58 12.42 -3.96
CA ILE A 71 -6.26 13.70 -3.80
C ILE A 71 -5.33 14.60 -2.98
N ILE A 72 -4.86 15.69 -3.58
CA ILE A 72 -3.98 16.67 -2.93
C ILE A 72 -4.58 18.04 -3.23
N ASP A 73 -4.88 18.81 -2.19
CA ASP A 73 -5.51 20.13 -2.29
C ASP A 73 -6.80 20.11 -3.15
N ASN A 74 -7.65 19.09 -2.93
CA ASN A 74 -8.87 18.80 -3.69
C ASN A 74 -8.68 18.55 -5.20
N GLN A 75 -7.45 18.34 -5.65
CA GLN A 75 -7.12 17.96 -7.03
C GLN A 75 -6.72 16.48 -7.11
N VAL A 76 -7.06 15.83 -8.22
CA VAL A 76 -6.66 14.43 -8.46
C VAL A 76 -5.35 14.40 -9.24
N TRP A 77 -4.35 13.75 -8.64
CA TRP A 77 -3.02 13.56 -9.21
C TRP A 77 -2.81 12.09 -9.55
N ALA A 78 -2.36 11.82 -10.78
CA ALA A 78 -1.94 10.50 -11.23
C ALA A 78 -0.41 10.39 -11.11
N TYR A 79 0.05 9.50 -10.25
CA TYR A 79 1.47 9.20 -10.11
C TYR A 79 1.90 8.11 -11.11
N ASP A 80 3.17 8.15 -11.50
CA ASP A 80 3.74 7.14 -12.40
C ASP A 80 3.83 5.76 -11.71
N GLN A 81 4.12 5.75 -10.40
CA GLN A 81 4.22 4.53 -9.60
C GLN A 81 3.78 4.77 -8.16
N VAL A 82 3.31 3.73 -7.49
CA VAL A 82 3.01 3.69 -6.05
C VAL A 82 3.96 2.75 -5.32
N ASN A 83 4.39 3.18 -4.14
CA ASN A 83 5.33 2.46 -3.26
C ASN A 83 4.59 1.77 -2.10
N ALA A 84 5.29 1.05 -1.23
CA ALA A 84 4.70 0.50 -0.01
C ALA A 84 5.09 1.29 1.22
N SER A 85 4.12 1.47 2.12
CA SER A 85 4.39 1.73 3.53
C SER A 85 3.87 0.56 4.35
N ALA A 86 4.78 -0.32 4.77
CA ALA A 86 4.44 -1.56 5.42
C ALA A 86 4.64 -1.49 6.95
N VAL A 87 3.78 -2.16 7.70
CA VAL A 87 3.95 -2.36 9.14
C VAL A 87 5.00 -3.44 9.39
N ILE A 88 6.09 -3.08 10.07
CA ILE A 88 7.18 -4.00 10.43
C ILE A 88 7.24 -4.16 11.94
N ASN A 89 7.08 -5.40 12.40
CA ASN A 89 7.18 -5.75 13.82
C ASN A 89 8.62 -5.65 14.32
N ARG A 90 8.78 -5.16 15.55
CA ARG A 90 10.07 -5.05 16.25
C ARG A 90 10.18 -6.14 17.33
N PRO A 91 11.42 -6.49 17.76
CA PRO A 91 11.63 -7.50 18.80
C PRO A 91 11.00 -7.15 20.16
N ASP A 92 10.78 -5.87 20.45
CA ASP A 92 10.20 -5.36 21.70
C ASP A 92 8.67 -5.46 21.75
N GLY A 93 8.04 -6.09 20.75
CA GLY A 93 6.59 -6.24 20.65
C GLY A 93 5.88 -5.01 20.09
N THR A 94 6.60 -3.95 19.72
CA THR A 94 6.06 -2.79 18.99
C THR A 94 6.17 -2.97 17.48
N PHE A 95 5.77 -1.96 16.71
CA PHE A 95 5.94 -1.91 15.26
C PHE A 95 6.40 -0.53 14.80
N GLY A 96 6.90 -0.47 13.56
CA GLY A 96 7.14 0.77 12.83
C GLY A 96 6.59 0.72 11.42
N PHE A 97 6.43 1.89 10.80
CA PHE A 97 6.06 2.01 9.39
C PHE A 97 7.33 2.14 8.55
N SER A 98 7.40 1.38 7.46
CA SER A 98 8.46 1.48 6.47
C SER A 98 8.09 2.42 5.33
N TYR A 99 9.08 2.83 4.55
CA TYR A 99 8.91 3.29 3.18
C TYR A 99 9.74 2.39 2.27
N ILE A 100 9.08 1.61 1.42
CA ILE A 100 9.72 0.65 0.51
C ILE A 100 9.40 1.09 -0.92
N GLU A 101 10.43 1.55 -1.62
CA GLU A 101 10.34 1.89 -3.04
C GLU A 101 10.02 0.65 -3.88
N PHE A 102 9.04 0.79 -4.77
CA PHE A 102 8.65 -0.28 -5.67
C PHE A 102 9.66 -0.41 -6.82
N GLU A 103 10.04 -1.65 -7.10
CA GLU A 103 10.86 -2.01 -8.27
C GLU A 103 10.15 -3.12 -9.04
N GLN A 104 10.15 -3.01 -10.37
CA GLN A 104 9.48 -3.99 -11.22
C GLN A 104 10.13 -5.38 -11.10
N LYS A 105 11.45 -5.42 -11.01
CA LYS A 105 12.21 -6.65 -10.77
C LYS A 105 12.17 -6.99 -9.28
N PHE A 106 11.86 -8.25 -8.98
CA PHE A 106 11.69 -8.69 -7.60
C PHE A 106 12.99 -8.61 -6.81
N GLU A 107 14.13 -8.89 -7.46
CA GLU A 107 15.45 -8.91 -6.84
C GLU A 107 15.82 -7.52 -6.29
N ASP A 108 15.60 -6.48 -7.11
CA ASP A 108 15.85 -5.09 -6.75
C ASP A 108 14.90 -4.63 -5.63
N PHE A 109 13.60 -4.97 -5.76
CA PHE A 109 12.62 -4.70 -4.70
C PHE A 109 13.00 -5.38 -3.38
N ASN A 110 13.35 -6.66 -3.42
CA ASN A 110 13.67 -7.46 -2.24
C ASN A 110 14.89 -6.91 -1.51
N LYS A 111 15.91 -6.45 -2.25
CA LYS A 111 17.07 -5.77 -1.67
C LYS A 111 16.66 -4.48 -0.92
N ASN A 112 15.88 -3.62 -1.57
CA ASN A 112 15.41 -2.37 -0.98
C ASN A 112 14.53 -2.62 0.26
N ALA A 113 13.61 -3.59 0.16
CA ALA A 113 12.74 -3.99 1.25
C ALA A 113 13.54 -4.52 2.45
N SER A 114 14.54 -5.37 2.24
CA SER A 114 15.36 -5.92 3.33
C SER A 114 16.10 -4.82 4.10
N VAL A 115 16.72 -3.87 3.39
CA VAL A 115 17.42 -2.73 4.01
C VAL A 115 16.47 -1.92 4.88
N GLU A 116 15.28 -1.59 4.37
CA GLU A 116 14.32 -0.81 5.14
C GLU A 116 13.74 -1.60 6.31
N ILE A 117 13.42 -2.89 6.13
CA ILE A 117 12.94 -3.77 7.22
C ILE A 117 13.96 -3.81 8.36
N ASP A 118 15.24 -4.00 8.05
CA ASP A 118 16.30 -4.03 9.06
C ASP A 118 16.44 -2.67 9.77
N LYS A 119 16.32 -1.57 9.02
CA LYS A 119 16.30 -0.22 9.61
C LYS A 119 15.11 -0.02 10.56
N ILE A 120 13.91 -0.46 10.20
CA ILE A 120 12.71 -0.30 11.06
C ILE A 120 12.78 -1.20 12.29
N LYS A 121 13.27 -2.44 12.15
CA LYS A 121 13.46 -3.38 13.28
C LYS A 121 14.41 -2.85 14.34
N ASN A 122 15.45 -2.13 13.93
CA ASN A 122 16.48 -1.56 14.81
C ASN A 122 16.21 -0.10 15.20
N GLY A 123 15.14 0.51 14.68
CA GLY A 123 14.75 1.88 14.97
C GLY A 123 13.72 1.99 16.11
N THR A 124 13.39 3.22 16.46
CA THR A 124 12.35 3.55 17.45
C THR A 124 11.37 4.60 16.89
N GLY A 125 10.23 4.77 17.58
CA GLY A 125 9.20 5.73 17.19
C GLY A 125 8.36 5.31 15.98
N LEU A 126 7.39 6.15 15.65
CA LEU A 126 6.51 6.01 14.48
C LEU A 126 6.78 7.18 13.53
N LYS A 127 7.24 6.86 12.32
CA LYS A 127 7.36 7.83 11.23
C LYS A 127 6.28 7.49 10.21
N THR A 128 5.24 8.32 10.15
CA THR A 128 4.18 8.16 9.17
C THR A 128 4.64 8.70 7.83
N ALA A 129 4.29 8.02 6.74
CA ALA A 129 4.34 8.61 5.41
C ALA A 129 3.51 9.92 5.42
N GLY A 130 4.09 11.01 4.94
CA GLY A 130 3.38 12.30 4.86
C GLY A 130 2.23 12.28 3.85
N SER A 131 1.28 13.20 3.98
CA SER A 131 0.30 13.49 2.92
C SER A 131 1.04 13.85 1.63
N GLY A 132 0.94 13.01 0.61
CA GLY A 132 1.64 13.20 -0.68
C GLY A 132 2.71 12.16 -1.00
N GLU A 133 3.09 11.31 -0.04
CA GLU A 133 3.83 10.09 -0.33
C GLU A 133 2.88 9.11 -1.03
N ASN A 134 3.14 8.84 -2.31
CA ASN A 134 2.30 7.94 -3.09
C ASN A 134 2.59 6.48 -2.69
N VAL A 135 2.03 6.07 -1.56
CA VAL A 135 2.20 4.75 -0.96
C VAL A 135 0.86 4.02 -0.82
N ILE A 136 0.92 2.69 -0.81
CA ILE A 136 -0.15 1.84 -0.28
C ILE A 136 0.25 1.46 1.16
N HIS A 137 -0.66 1.64 2.10
CA HIS A 137 -0.45 1.17 3.47
C HIS A 137 -0.68 -0.34 3.52
N CYS A 138 0.33 -1.09 3.92
CA CYS A 138 0.30 -2.55 3.93
C CYS A 138 0.48 -3.07 5.36
N SER A 139 -0.50 -3.84 5.84
CA SER A 139 -0.38 -4.59 7.09
C SER A 139 -0.34 -6.07 6.80
N ALA A 140 0.26 -6.86 7.69
CA ALA A 140 0.22 -8.32 7.62
C ALA A 140 -0.17 -8.84 9.00
N LEU A 141 -1.15 -9.73 9.06
CA LEU A 141 -1.61 -10.37 10.30
C LEU A 141 -1.36 -11.88 10.22
N PRO A 142 -0.09 -12.34 10.25
CA PRO A 142 0.27 -13.71 9.91
C PRO A 142 -0.24 -14.77 10.91
N THR A 143 -0.73 -14.35 12.08
CA THR A 143 -1.21 -15.24 13.15
C THR A 143 -2.73 -15.38 13.20
N ILE A 144 -3.46 -14.64 12.36
CA ILE A 144 -4.92 -14.59 12.40
C ILE A 144 -5.46 -14.93 11.01
N ASN A 145 -6.39 -15.86 10.95
CA ASN A 145 -7.21 -16.08 9.76
C ASN A 145 -8.51 -15.28 9.91
N PHE A 146 -8.84 -14.43 8.95
CA PHE A 146 -9.99 -13.53 9.00
C PHE A 146 -10.75 -13.54 7.68
N THR A 147 -12.08 -13.39 7.75
CA THR A 147 -12.96 -13.29 6.57
C THR A 147 -13.41 -11.85 6.29
N SER A 148 -13.09 -10.91 7.19
CA SER A 148 -13.35 -9.48 7.04
C SER A 148 -12.37 -8.67 7.90
N LEU A 149 -11.98 -7.49 7.42
CA LEU A 149 -11.16 -6.52 8.15
C LEU A 149 -11.56 -5.10 7.73
N SER A 150 -11.69 -4.21 8.70
CA SER A 150 -11.78 -2.76 8.49
C SER A 150 -10.54 -2.06 9.04
N HIS A 151 -9.98 -1.11 8.29
CA HIS A 151 -8.85 -0.31 8.78
C HIS A 151 -9.32 0.87 9.63
N ALA A 152 -8.59 1.14 10.72
CA ALA A 152 -8.75 2.38 11.45
C ALA A 152 -8.50 3.61 10.55
N ARG A 153 -9.30 4.66 10.74
CA ARG A 153 -9.27 5.90 9.95
C ARG A 153 -9.47 7.11 10.84
N ASN A 154 -8.88 8.23 10.41
CA ASN A 154 -9.18 9.55 10.95
C ASN A 154 -10.07 10.26 9.93
N TYR A 155 -11.37 10.37 10.21
CA TYR A 155 -12.35 10.97 9.30
C TYR A 155 -12.08 12.45 8.99
N SER A 156 -11.46 13.17 9.93
CA SER A 156 -11.10 14.57 9.73
C SER A 156 -9.92 14.76 8.77
N TYR A 157 -9.14 13.71 8.53
CA TYR A 157 -8.01 13.74 7.61
C TYR A 157 -8.45 13.22 6.24
N LYS A 158 -8.34 14.07 5.22
CA LYS A 158 -8.65 13.71 3.83
C LYS A 158 -7.58 12.79 3.26
N ASP A 159 -7.73 11.50 3.52
CA ASP A 159 -6.89 10.43 2.97
C ASP A 159 -7.38 10.04 1.55
N SER A 160 -6.47 9.54 0.73
CA SER A 160 -6.78 8.87 -0.54
C SER A 160 -5.87 7.65 -0.80
N CYS A 161 -5.04 7.28 0.17
CA CYS A 161 -4.13 6.15 0.06
C CYS A 161 -4.89 4.81 0.20
N PRO A 162 -4.72 3.87 -0.74
CA PRO A 162 -5.21 2.51 -0.59
C PRO A 162 -4.57 1.80 0.61
N LYS A 163 -5.28 0.81 1.15
CA LYS A 163 -4.81 0.00 2.29
C LYS A 163 -4.98 -1.49 1.97
N PHE A 164 -3.93 -2.27 2.12
CA PHE A 164 -3.92 -3.73 1.95
C PHE A 164 -3.60 -4.42 3.27
N SER A 165 -4.21 -5.60 3.50
CA SER A 165 -3.97 -6.44 4.67
C SER A 165 -4.13 -7.91 4.34
#